data_AF-A0AAW0BU25-F1
#
_entry.id   AF-A0AAW0BU25-F1
#
_cell.length_a   1.000
_cell.length_b   1.000
_cell.length_c   1.000
_cell.angle_alpha   90.00
_cell.angle_beta   90.00
_cell.angle_gamma   90.00
#
_symmetry.space_group_name_H-M   'P 1'
#
loop_
_entity.id
_entity.type
_entity.pdbx_description
1 polymer ?
#
loop_
_entity_poly.entity_id
_entity_poly.type
_entity_poly.pdbx_seq_one_letter_code
_entity_poly.pdbx_strand_id
1 'polypeptide(L)'
;MNPQDELGPVINTLSYLAHDWLYGFVQAIKTYRATIGLPPPHPAYPLPAVFPFGELTEVFNWVQLVDDATQINQRFPVRMAFTEGNAARWDPLVWTVHSRDIVIGTLELDRRISGDGDQFVISVDPIFILEWMGKAVRRQTKLVVSSRIIMRTPKGQVATPTNSVWYEVYEVRTAADELVKELERRDISHPRYCPECRVWLPHSGPSYCLHHLPT
;
A
#
# COMPACT_ATOMS: atom_id res chain seq x y z
N MET A 1 -25.47 -21.12 -16.13
CA MET A 1 -24.38 -20.12 -16.17
C MET A 1 -23.86 -19.97 -14.76
N ASN A 2 -22.54 -19.91 -14.59
CA ASN A 2 -21.92 -19.77 -13.27
C ASN A 2 -22.01 -18.28 -12.86
N PRO A 3 -22.57 -17.93 -11.69
CA PRO A 3 -22.70 -16.53 -11.25
C PRO A 3 -21.37 -15.77 -11.20
N GLN A 4 -20.25 -16.48 -11.10
CA GLN A 4 -18.90 -15.91 -11.12
C GLN A 4 -18.49 -15.37 -12.51
N ASP A 5 -19.04 -15.90 -13.60
CA ASP A 5 -18.70 -15.46 -14.97
C ASP A 5 -19.39 -14.11 -15.32
N GLU A 6 -20.50 -13.77 -14.65
CA GLU A 6 -21.24 -12.52 -14.87
C GLU A 6 -20.67 -11.32 -14.10
N LEU A 7 -19.98 -11.57 -12.98
CA LEU A 7 -19.43 -10.52 -12.11
C LEU A 7 -18.09 -9.96 -12.59
N GLY A 8 -17.33 -10.72 -13.38
CA GLY A 8 -16.01 -10.32 -13.88
C GLY A 8 -16.01 -8.95 -14.61
N PRO A 9 -16.90 -8.71 -15.60
CA PRO A 9 -16.99 -7.44 -16.30
C PRO A 9 -17.35 -6.25 -15.38
N VAL A 10 -18.20 -6.48 -14.38
CA VAL A 10 -18.59 -5.45 -13.39
C VAL A 10 -17.42 -5.09 -12.50
N ILE A 11 -16.71 -6.09 -11.97
CA ILE A 11 -15.53 -5.87 -11.12
C ILE A 11 -14.41 -5.17 -11.91
N ASN A 12 -14.19 -5.55 -13.17
CA ASN A 12 -13.24 -4.87 -14.05
C ASN A 12 -13.60 -3.39 -14.24
N THR A 13 -14.87 -3.11 -14.54
CA THR A 13 -15.36 -1.73 -14.72
C THR A 13 -15.19 -0.92 -13.43
N LEU A 14 -15.58 -1.48 -12.28
CA LEU A 14 -15.41 -0.85 -10.97
C LEU A 14 -13.94 -0.59 -10.64
N SER A 15 -13.05 -1.53 -10.96
CA SER A 15 -11.61 -1.37 -10.81
C SER A 15 -11.08 -0.20 -11.64
N TYR A 16 -11.51 -0.06 -12.91
CA TYR A 16 -11.11 1.09 -13.74
C TYR A 16 -11.63 2.42 -13.18
N LEU A 17 -12.92 2.49 -12.84
CA LEU A 17 -13.53 3.71 -12.30
C LEU A 17 -12.89 4.12 -10.96
N ALA A 18 -12.66 3.17 -10.06
CA ALA A 18 -11.99 3.42 -8.80
C ALA A 18 -10.52 3.82 -8.98
N HIS A 19 -9.81 3.24 -9.95
CA HIS A 19 -8.45 3.65 -10.30
C HIS A 19 -8.40 5.11 -10.77
N ASP A 20 -9.29 5.49 -11.68
CA ASP A 20 -9.36 6.85 -12.23
C ASP A 20 -9.72 7.87 -11.14
N TRP A 21 -10.65 7.51 -10.24
CA TRP A 21 -11.00 8.32 -9.07
C TRP A 21 -9.80 8.57 -8.14
N LEU A 22 -9.07 7.52 -7.78
CA LEU A 22 -7.85 7.65 -6.96
C LEU A 22 -6.76 8.47 -7.68
N TYR A 23 -6.59 8.25 -8.98
CA TYR A 23 -5.66 9.00 -9.80
C TYR A 23 -6.01 10.50 -9.86
N GLY A 24 -7.31 10.82 -9.93
CA GLY A 24 -7.82 12.19 -9.84
C GLY A 24 -7.37 12.91 -8.57
N PHE A 25 -7.44 12.25 -7.41
CA PHE A 25 -6.90 12.79 -6.16
C PHE A 25 -5.39 13.01 -6.22
N VAL A 26 -4.64 12.04 -6.73
CA VAL A 26 -3.17 12.16 -6.88
C VAL A 26 -2.83 13.40 -7.71
N GLN A 27 -3.50 13.58 -8.86
CA GLN A 27 -3.27 14.75 -9.72
C GLN A 27 -3.66 16.05 -9.01
N ALA A 28 -4.81 16.09 -8.33
CA ALA A 28 -5.23 17.26 -7.58
C ALA A 28 -4.20 17.68 -6.52
N ILE A 29 -3.64 16.74 -5.76
CA ILE A 29 -2.63 17.03 -4.73
C ILE A 29 -1.30 17.46 -5.36
N LYS A 30 -0.89 16.81 -6.47
CA LYS A 30 0.33 17.19 -7.19
C LYS A 30 0.22 18.60 -7.75
N THR A 31 -0.89 18.92 -8.41
CA THR A 31 -1.18 20.28 -8.89
C THR A 31 -1.22 21.28 -7.74
N TYR A 32 -1.89 20.94 -6.64
CA TYR A 32 -1.91 21.77 -5.44
C TYR A 32 -0.51 22.11 -4.94
N ARG A 33 0.35 21.10 -4.74
CA ARG A 33 1.74 21.27 -4.29
C ARG A 33 2.54 22.12 -5.27
N ALA A 34 2.35 21.92 -6.57
CA ALA A 34 3.05 22.67 -7.60
C ALA A 34 2.61 24.15 -7.67
N THR A 35 1.34 24.44 -7.45
CA THR A 35 0.79 25.80 -7.54
C THR A 35 1.01 26.63 -6.28
N ILE A 36 0.82 26.03 -5.10
CA ILE A 36 0.84 26.76 -3.82
C ILE A 36 2.22 26.68 -3.15
N GLY A 37 3.05 25.69 -3.47
CA GLY A 37 4.39 25.53 -2.91
C GLY A 37 4.43 25.18 -1.42
N LEU A 38 3.27 24.93 -0.80
CA LEU A 38 3.14 24.51 0.59
C LEU A 38 2.56 23.09 0.68
N PRO A 39 3.08 22.23 1.57
CA PRO A 39 2.51 20.91 1.78
C PRO A 39 1.11 21.07 2.39
N PRO A 40 0.11 20.32 1.90
CA PRO A 40 -1.21 20.35 2.52
C PRO A 40 -1.22 19.54 3.84
N PRO A 41 -2.17 19.82 4.77
CA PRO A 41 -3.24 20.80 4.66
C PRO A 41 -2.77 22.23 4.98
N HIS A 42 -3.21 23.23 4.18
CA HIS A 42 -2.97 24.66 4.46
C HIS A 42 -4.29 25.33 4.86
N PRO A 43 -4.33 26.27 5.84
CA PRO A 43 -5.58 26.89 6.30
C PRO A 43 -6.39 27.59 5.20
N ALA A 44 -5.71 28.21 4.23
CA ALA A 44 -6.37 28.87 3.09
C ALA A 44 -6.88 27.88 2.02
N TYR A 45 -6.46 26.62 2.07
CA TYR A 45 -6.82 25.57 1.13
C TYR A 45 -6.86 24.20 1.84
N PRO A 46 -7.89 23.97 2.67
CA PRO A 46 -7.96 22.76 3.49
C PRO A 46 -8.17 21.53 2.60
N LEU A 47 -7.42 20.46 2.88
CA LEU A 47 -7.84 19.13 2.46
C LEU A 47 -9.03 18.69 3.32
N PRO A 48 -9.85 17.73 2.86
CA PRO A 48 -10.87 17.12 3.72
C PRO A 48 -10.23 16.66 5.03
N ALA A 49 -10.90 16.87 6.16
CA ALA A 49 -10.36 16.55 7.49
C ALA A 49 -9.94 15.08 7.66
N VAL A 50 -10.45 14.21 6.80
CA VAL A 50 -10.22 12.76 6.77
C VAL A 50 -9.17 12.33 5.73
N PHE A 51 -8.53 13.26 5.01
CA PHE A 51 -7.62 12.92 3.92
C PHE A 51 -6.15 12.85 4.40
N PRO A 52 -5.35 11.86 3.93
CA PRO A 52 -5.74 10.67 3.16
C PRO A 52 -6.22 9.51 4.04
N PHE A 53 -6.27 9.70 5.35
CA PHE A 53 -6.37 8.62 6.35
C PHE A 53 -7.79 8.45 6.93
N GLY A 54 -8.81 8.42 6.08
CA GLY A 54 -10.21 8.27 6.51
C GLY A 54 -11.15 7.86 5.38
N GLU A 55 -12.46 7.89 5.65
CA GLU A 55 -13.48 7.29 4.78
C GLU A 55 -13.75 8.15 3.53
N LEU A 56 -13.02 7.92 2.43
CA LEU A 56 -13.37 8.49 1.12
C LEU A 56 -14.46 7.64 0.48
N THR A 57 -15.49 8.27 -0.05
CA THR A 57 -16.61 7.58 -0.70
C THR A 57 -16.96 8.23 -2.03
N GLU A 58 -17.29 7.42 -3.02
CA GLU A 58 -17.78 7.84 -4.33
C GLU A 58 -18.90 6.90 -4.78
N VAL A 59 -19.85 7.38 -5.58
CA VAL A 59 -20.92 6.53 -6.12
C VAL A 59 -20.84 6.55 -7.64
N PHE A 60 -20.37 5.45 -8.21
CA PHE A 60 -20.32 5.30 -9.65
C PHE A 60 -21.68 4.86 -10.19
N ASN A 61 -22.11 5.56 -11.23
CA ASN A 61 -23.31 5.25 -11.98
C ASN A 61 -22.92 5.02 -13.43
N TRP A 62 -23.34 3.91 -14.02
CA TRP A 62 -23.18 3.67 -15.46
C TRP A 62 -24.33 2.83 -16.00
N VAL A 63 -24.43 2.77 -17.32
CA VAL A 63 -25.43 1.96 -18.03
C VAL A 63 -24.73 0.76 -18.65
N GLN A 64 -25.22 -0.44 -18.36
CA GLN A 64 -24.79 -1.67 -19.01
C GLN A 64 -25.84 -2.06 -20.05
N LEU A 65 -25.42 -2.14 -21.31
CA LEU A 65 -26.25 -2.67 -22.41
C LEU A 65 -26.09 -4.19 -22.43
N VAL A 66 -27.18 -4.93 -22.27
CA VAL A 66 -27.18 -6.40 -22.35
C VAL A 66 -27.51 -6.85 -23.77
N ASP A 67 -28.41 -6.12 -24.43
CA ASP A 67 -28.77 -6.22 -25.85
C ASP A 67 -29.27 -4.84 -26.33
N ASP A 68 -29.69 -4.74 -27.60
CA ASP A 68 -30.15 -3.48 -28.20
C ASP A 68 -31.44 -2.90 -27.56
N ALA A 69 -32.16 -3.68 -26.76
CA ALA A 69 -33.42 -3.28 -26.11
C ALA A 69 -33.31 -3.15 -24.58
N THR A 70 -32.31 -3.79 -23.96
CA THR A 70 -32.22 -3.96 -22.51
C THR A 70 -31.03 -3.19 -21.95
N GLN A 71 -31.35 -2.16 -21.15
CA GLN A 71 -30.38 -1.35 -20.43
C GLN A 71 -30.52 -1.57 -18.92
N ILE A 72 -29.40 -1.78 -18.24
CA ILE A 72 -29.35 -1.91 -16.79
C ILE A 72 -28.58 -0.71 -16.22
N ASN A 73 -29.26 0.08 -15.39
CA ASN A 73 -28.62 1.15 -14.63
C ASN A 73 -27.89 0.56 -13.43
N GLN A 74 -26.58 0.64 -13.47
CA GLN A 74 -25.69 0.16 -12.43
C GLN A 74 -25.35 1.31 -11.49
N ARG A 75 -25.48 1.07 -10.17
CA ARG A 75 -25.12 2.03 -9.12
C ARG A 75 -24.31 1.34 -8.04
N PHE A 76 -23.05 1.75 -7.91
CA PHE A 76 -22.11 1.13 -7.00
C PHE A 76 -21.42 2.15 -6.11
N PRO A 77 -21.66 2.12 -4.80
CA PRO A 77 -20.88 2.91 -3.85
C PRO A 77 -19.51 2.27 -3.71
N VAL A 78 -18.46 3.05 -3.89
CA VAL A 78 -17.06 2.68 -3.65
C VAL A 78 -16.57 3.47 -2.46
N ARG A 79 -15.88 2.79 -1.54
CA ARG A 79 -15.33 3.37 -0.33
C ARG A 79 -13.89 2.96 -0.14
N MET A 80 -13.05 3.93 0.19
CA MET A 80 -11.72 3.72 0.74
C MET A 80 -11.82 3.78 2.26
N ALA A 81 -11.36 2.74 2.93
CA ALA A 81 -11.29 2.66 4.38
C ALA A 81 -9.83 2.52 4.83
N PHE A 82 -9.56 3.02 6.03
CA PHE A 82 -8.29 2.88 6.71
C PHE A 82 -8.50 2.13 8.03
N THR A 83 -7.64 1.15 8.30
CA THR A 83 -7.59 0.42 9.57
C THR A 83 -6.19 0.52 10.12
N GLU A 84 -6.07 1.07 11.32
CA GLU A 84 -4.77 1.25 11.96
C GLU A 84 -4.21 -0.06 12.55
N GLY A 85 -5.07 -0.98 13.00
CA GLY A 85 -4.65 -2.19 13.71
C GLY A 85 -4.11 -1.90 15.12
N ASN A 86 -3.64 -2.92 15.82
CA ASN A 86 -3.09 -2.76 17.18
C ASN A 86 -1.61 -2.36 17.16
N ALA A 87 -1.32 -1.13 17.59
CA ALA A 87 0.03 -0.59 17.70
C ALA A 87 0.96 -1.42 18.60
N ALA A 88 0.44 -1.94 19.72
CA ALA A 88 1.23 -2.73 20.66
C ALA A 88 1.69 -4.07 20.06
N ARG A 89 0.91 -4.61 19.11
CA ARG A 89 1.22 -5.84 18.37
C ARG A 89 1.97 -5.60 17.07
N TRP A 90 2.27 -4.34 16.75
CA TRP A 90 2.89 -3.95 15.48
C TRP A 90 2.09 -4.38 14.25
N ASP A 91 0.75 -4.41 14.38
CA ASP A 91 -0.12 -4.73 13.24
C ASP A 91 0.10 -3.71 12.10
N PRO A 92 0.02 -4.16 10.83
CA PRO A 92 0.21 -3.28 9.70
C PRO A 92 -0.91 -2.26 9.60
N LEU A 93 -0.58 -1.13 8.98
CA LEU A 93 -1.55 -0.12 8.58
C LEU A 93 -2.21 -0.57 7.27
N VAL A 94 -3.53 -0.59 7.20
CA VAL A 94 -4.27 -1.17 6.06
C VAL A 94 -5.21 -0.16 5.44
N TRP A 95 -5.09 0.01 4.11
CA TRP A 95 -6.05 0.73 3.29
C TRP A 95 -6.75 -0.23 2.36
N THR A 96 -8.07 -0.11 2.25
CA THR A 96 -8.88 -0.99 1.41
C THR A 96 -9.89 -0.18 0.61
N VAL A 97 -9.94 -0.42 -0.69
CA VAL A 97 -11.01 0.05 -1.57
C VAL A 97 -11.97 -1.11 -1.78
N HIS A 98 -13.23 -0.89 -1.43
CA HIS A 98 -14.28 -1.89 -1.57
C HIS A 98 -15.59 -1.26 -2.07
N SER A 99 -16.45 -2.11 -2.64
CA SER A 99 -17.82 -1.78 -2.96
C SER A 99 -18.72 -2.85 -2.35
N ARG A 100 -19.53 -2.46 -1.35
CA ARG A 100 -20.27 -3.42 -0.51
C ARG A 100 -19.31 -4.49 0.04
N ASP A 101 -19.58 -5.76 -0.22
CA ASP A 101 -18.78 -6.89 0.25
C ASP A 101 -17.60 -7.24 -0.68
N ILE A 102 -17.43 -6.51 -1.79
CA ILE A 102 -16.38 -6.77 -2.78
C ILE A 102 -15.16 -5.91 -2.49
N VAL A 103 -14.05 -6.53 -2.10
CA VAL A 103 -12.75 -5.85 -2.02
C VAL A 103 -12.18 -5.71 -3.42
N ILE A 104 -11.97 -4.47 -3.86
CA ILE A 104 -11.42 -4.15 -5.18
C ILE A 104 -9.88 -4.11 -5.10
N GLY A 105 -9.32 -3.59 -4.02
CA GLY A 105 -7.87 -3.54 -3.82
C GLY A 105 -7.49 -3.19 -2.40
N THR A 106 -6.31 -3.64 -1.96
CA THR A 106 -5.80 -3.40 -0.60
C THR A 106 -4.33 -3.01 -0.63
N LEU A 107 -3.93 -2.08 0.23
CA LEU A 107 -2.54 -1.76 0.53
C LEU A 107 -2.29 -1.97 2.01
N GLU A 108 -1.31 -2.79 2.33
CA GLU A 108 -0.79 -2.92 3.68
C GLU A 108 0.57 -2.25 3.76
N LEU A 109 0.80 -1.50 4.83
CA LEU A 109 2.08 -0.92 5.15
C LEU A 109 2.56 -1.48 6.48
N ASP A 110 3.74 -2.08 6.44
CA ASP A 110 4.43 -2.51 7.64
C ASP A 110 4.69 -1.31 8.56
N ARG A 111 4.14 -1.35 9.77
CA ARG A 111 4.24 -0.28 10.77
C ARG A 111 5.68 0.07 11.12
N ARG A 112 6.62 -0.88 10.96
CA ARG A 112 8.05 -0.66 11.22
C ARG A 112 8.66 0.37 10.26
N ILE A 113 8.09 0.53 9.07
CA ILE A 113 8.49 1.55 8.10
C ILE A 113 8.06 2.95 8.59
N SER A 114 6.87 3.07 9.18
CA SER A 114 6.34 4.34 9.68
C SER A 114 6.89 4.78 11.04
N GLY A 115 7.50 3.88 11.81
CA GLY A 115 8.00 4.14 13.16
C GLY A 115 9.39 4.77 13.24
N ASP A 116 10.07 4.98 12.12
CA ASP A 116 11.44 5.49 12.07
C ASP A 116 11.45 7.04 12.09
N GLY A 117 11.27 7.60 13.29
CA GLY A 117 10.98 9.02 13.50
C GLY A 117 12.01 10.04 13.00
N ASP A 118 13.19 9.65 12.51
CA ASP A 118 14.23 10.60 12.10
C ASP A 118 15.03 10.25 10.83
N GLN A 119 14.81 9.11 10.16
CA GLN A 119 15.60 8.72 8.98
C GLN A 119 14.79 8.00 7.88
N PHE A 120 13.66 8.55 7.47
CA PHE A 120 12.86 7.95 6.38
C PHE A 120 13.67 7.80 5.09
N VAL A 121 14.08 6.56 4.78
CA VAL A 121 14.66 6.19 3.49
C VAL A 121 13.60 6.20 2.40
N ILE A 122 12.34 5.96 2.78
CA ILE A 122 11.17 6.13 1.92
C ILE A 122 10.19 7.11 2.53
N SER A 123 9.73 8.08 1.74
CA SER A 123 8.69 9.02 2.15
C SER A 123 7.31 8.39 1.94
N VAL A 124 6.64 8.06 3.05
CA VAL A 124 5.25 7.55 3.04
C VAL A 124 4.31 8.73 3.22
N ASP A 125 4.00 9.39 2.12
CA ASP A 125 3.09 10.53 2.10
C ASP A 125 1.70 10.16 1.51
N PRO A 126 0.72 11.09 1.53
CA PRO A 126 -0.60 10.82 0.96
C PRO A 126 -0.59 10.41 -0.51
N ILE A 127 0.32 10.98 -1.32
CA ILE A 127 0.45 10.62 -2.74
C ILE A 127 0.95 9.19 -2.87
N PHE A 128 1.96 8.81 -2.07
CA PHE A 128 2.47 7.44 -2.03
C PHE A 128 1.35 6.44 -1.77
N ILE A 129 0.54 6.65 -0.72
CA ILE A 129 -0.57 5.75 -0.37
C ILE A 129 -1.58 5.66 -1.51
N LEU A 130 -2.02 6.78 -2.08
CA LEU A 130 -2.99 6.79 -3.16
C LEU A 130 -2.47 6.14 -4.45
N GLU A 131 -1.20 6.38 -4.81
CA GLU A 131 -0.60 5.77 -6.00
C GLU A 131 -0.52 4.25 -5.87
N TRP A 132 -0.14 3.75 -4.69
CA TRP A 132 -0.09 2.31 -4.44
C TRP A 132 -1.48 1.69 -4.28
N MET A 133 -2.45 2.39 -3.69
CA MET A 133 -3.85 1.98 -3.71
C MET A 133 -4.39 1.91 -5.14
N GLY A 134 -4.12 2.91 -5.97
CA GLY A 134 -4.51 2.91 -7.37
C GLY A 134 -3.92 1.72 -8.14
N LYS A 135 -2.67 1.34 -7.84
CA LYS A 135 -2.04 0.13 -8.40
C LYS A 135 -2.65 -1.16 -7.87
N ALA A 136 -2.99 -1.23 -6.59
CA ALA A 136 -3.65 -2.38 -5.96
C ALA A 136 -5.03 -2.62 -6.58
N VAL A 137 -5.83 -1.56 -6.70
CA VAL A 137 -7.14 -1.55 -7.37
C VAL A 137 -7.03 -2.02 -8.82
N ARG A 138 -6.13 -1.42 -9.61
CA ARG A 138 -5.95 -1.79 -11.02
C ARG A 138 -5.54 -3.24 -11.23
N ARG A 139 -4.80 -3.81 -10.27
CA ARG A 139 -4.37 -5.22 -10.27
C ARG A 139 -5.37 -6.15 -9.60
N GLN A 140 -6.43 -5.60 -9.00
CA GLN A 140 -7.42 -6.32 -8.20
C GLN A 140 -6.78 -7.23 -7.14
N THR A 141 -5.79 -6.69 -6.43
CA THR A 141 -4.97 -7.47 -5.50
C THR A 141 -4.65 -6.69 -4.23
N LYS A 142 -4.06 -7.42 -3.28
CA LYS A 142 -3.42 -6.83 -2.10
C LYS A 142 -1.94 -6.58 -2.42
N LEU A 143 -1.51 -5.36 -2.16
CA LEU A 143 -0.11 -4.95 -2.17
C LEU A 143 0.38 -4.77 -0.75
N VAL A 144 1.60 -5.22 -0.48
CA VAL A 144 2.26 -5.13 0.82
C VAL A 144 3.54 -4.32 0.67
N VAL A 145 3.61 -3.20 1.38
CA VAL A 145 4.81 -2.38 1.52
C VAL A 145 5.52 -2.84 2.78
N SER A 146 6.69 -3.43 2.61
CA SER A 146 7.46 -4.03 3.70
C SER A 146 8.95 -3.84 3.48
N SER A 147 9.75 -4.19 4.48
CA SER A 147 11.20 -4.26 4.35
C SER A 147 11.70 -5.68 4.63
N ARG A 148 12.82 -6.03 3.99
CA ARG A 148 13.55 -7.27 4.27
C ARG A 148 15.05 -7.02 4.32
N ILE A 149 15.74 -7.87 5.08
CA ILE A 149 17.19 -7.81 5.22
C ILE A 149 17.84 -8.78 4.24
N ILE A 150 18.83 -8.31 3.49
CA ILE A 150 19.68 -9.14 2.64
C ILE A 150 21.15 -8.90 2.93
N MET A 151 21.96 -9.94 2.78
CA MET A 151 23.41 -9.82 2.70
C MET A 151 23.81 -9.85 1.24
N ARG A 152 24.62 -8.89 0.79
CA ARG A 152 25.26 -8.95 -0.53
C ARG A 152 26.77 -9.09 -0.36
N THR A 153 27.34 -9.94 -1.19
CA THR A 153 28.78 -10.15 -1.35
C THR A 153 29.13 -9.85 -2.81
N PRO A 154 30.32 -9.29 -3.11
CA PRO A 154 30.79 -9.12 -4.48
C PRO A 154 30.68 -10.41 -5.31
N LYS A 155 30.29 -10.29 -6.58
CA LYS A 155 30.14 -11.45 -7.48
C LYS A 155 31.45 -12.25 -7.53
N GLY A 156 31.35 -13.57 -7.34
CA GLY A 156 32.49 -14.49 -7.40
C GLY A 156 33.31 -14.57 -6.11
N GLN A 157 32.90 -13.92 -5.02
CA GLN A 157 33.56 -14.03 -3.72
C GLN A 157 32.70 -14.81 -2.72
N VAL A 158 33.36 -15.51 -1.81
CA VAL A 158 32.72 -16.12 -0.63
C VAL A 158 32.41 -15.03 0.38
N ALA A 159 31.23 -15.10 1.01
CA ALA A 159 30.83 -14.15 2.05
C ALA A 159 31.77 -14.25 3.27
N THR A 160 32.44 -13.15 3.57
CA THR A 160 33.24 -12.92 4.78
C THR A 160 32.71 -11.69 5.52
N PRO A 161 33.01 -11.52 6.82
CA PRO A 161 32.61 -10.34 7.58
C PRO A 161 33.14 -9.02 7.01
N THR A 162 34.22 -9.05 6.22
CA THR A 162 34.87 -7.85 5.68
C THR A 162 34.44 -7.48 4.26
N ASN A 163 33.84 -8.41 3.51
CA ASN A 163 33.38 -8.19 2.13
C ASN A 163 31.86 -8.29 1.95
N SER A 164 31.10 -8.45 3.04
CA SER A 164 29.65 -8.56 3.00
C SER A 164 29.01 -7.30 3.55
N VAL A 165 28.07 -6.74 2.78
CA VAL A 165 27.29 -5.56 3.19
C VAL A 165 25.85 -5.99 3.40
N TRP A 166 25.28 -5.61 4.54
CA TRP A 166 23.89 -5.85 4.86
C TRP A 166 23.04 -4.69 4.36
N TYR A 167 21.93 -5.01 3.70
CA TYR A 167 20.97 -4.04 3.22
C TYR A 167 19.60 -4.33 3.81
N GLU A 168 18.91 -3.27 4.23
CA GLU A 168 17.46 -3.28 4.36
C GLU A 168 16.89 -2.80 3.04
N VAL A 169 16.11 -3.67 2.40
CA VAL A 169 15.46 -3.38 1.13
C VAL A 169 14.00 -3.06 1.41
N TYR A 170 13.57 -1.87 1.05
CA TYR A 170 12.17 -1.44 1.12
C TYR A 170 11.52 -1.79 -0.20
N GLU A 171 10.41 -2.51 -0.17
CA GLU A 171 9.80 -3.06 -1.38
C GLU A 171 8.29 -3.16 -1.29
N VAL A 172 7.66 -3.22 -2.45
CA VAL A 172 6.24 -3.50 -2.62
C VAL A 172 6.10 -4.87 -3.26
N ARG A 173 5.30 -5.73 -2.65
CA ARG A 173 5.02 -7.09 -3.11
C ARG A 173 3.53 -7.35 -3.23
N THR A 174 3.15 -8.37 -3.98
CA THR A 174 1.78 -8.87 -4.02
C THR A 174 1.50 -9.79 -2.84
N ALA A 175 0.23 -10.16 -2.62
CA ALA A 175 -0.14 -11.20 -1.64
C ALA A 175 0.51 -12.57 -1.89
N ALA A 176 0.90 -12.85 -3.14
CA ALA A 176 1.63 -14.06 -3.53
C ALA A 176 3.15 -13.94 -3.34
N ASP A 177 3.61 -12.90 -2.63
CA ASP A 177 5.02 -12.58 -2.40
C ASP A 177 5.81 -12.24 -3.69
N GLU A 178 5.15 -11.87 -4.77
CA GLU A 178 5.83 -11.43 -6.00
C GLU A 178 6.32 -9.98 -5.86
N LEU A 179 7.58 -9.73 -6.22
CA LEU A 179 8.14 -8.38 -6.18
C LEU A 179 7.50 -7.50 -7.26
N VAL A 180 6.81 -6.44 -6.83
CA VAL A 180 6.25 -5.41 -7.73
C VAL A 180 7.27 -4.31 -7.99
N LYS A 181 7.91 -3.83 -6.93
CA LYS A 181 8.92 -2.76 -7.03
C LYS A 181 9.81 -2.74 -5.79
N GLU A 182 11.11 -2.61 -6.02
CA GLU A 182 12.03 -2.15 -4.99
C GLU A 182 11.95 -0.61 -4.89
N LEU A 183 11.67 -0.11 -3.69
CA LEU A 183 11.51 1.32 -3.44
C LEU A 183 12.84 2.00 -3.20
N GLU A 184 13.65 1.45 -2.29
CA GLU A 184 14.92 2.01 -1.87
C GLU A 184 15.72 0.98 -1.04
N ARG A 185 16.99 1.27 -0.76
CA ARG A 185 17.82 0.47 0.16
C ARG A 185 18.51 1.32 1.21
N ARG A 186 18.73 0.72 2.39
CA ARG A 186 19.55 1.26 3.47
C ARG A 186 20.69 0.31 3.77
N ASP A 187 21.91 0.84 3.85
CA ASP A 187 23.07 0.11 4.35
C ASP A 187 22.92 -0.09 5.86
N ILE A 188 23.16 -1.31 6.33
CA ILE A 188 23.09 -1.66 7.75
C ILE A 188 24.45 -2.14 8.22
N SER A 189 24.98 -1.49 9.25
CA SER A 189 26.22 -1.91 9.91
C SER A 189 25.99 -3.03 10.92
N HIS A 190 24.84 -3.02 11.61
CA HIS A 190 24.52 -3.95 12.69
C HIS A 190 23.14 -4.59 12.45
N PRO A 191 23.05 -5.66 11.64
CA PRO A 191 21.77 -6.35 11.41
C PRO A 191 21.28 -6.97 12.72
N ARG A 192 19.98 -6.81 12.99
CA ARG A 192 19.30 -7.44 14.13
C ARG A 192 18.68 -8.76 13.68
N TYR A 193 18.56 -9.71 14.58
CA TYR A 193 17.84 -10.96 14.33
C TYR A 193 16.96 -11.29 15.53
N CYS A 194 15.88 -12.04 15.29
CA CYS A 194 15.04 -12.56 16.35
C CYS A 194 15.81 -13.67 17.10
N PRO A 195 15.98 -13.57 18.43
CA PRO A 195 16.77 -14.54 19.18
C PRO A 195 16.15 -15.96 19.18
N GLU A 196 14.83 -16.07 18.99
CA GLU A 196 14.12 -17.36 19.02
C GLU A 196 14.22 -18.12 17.70
N CYS A 197 13.93 -17.48 16.57
CA CYS A 197 13.94 -18.13 15.25
C CYS A 197 15.11 -17.75 14.34
N ARG A 198 16.02 -16.89 14.80
CA ARG A 198 17.21 -16.41 14.07
C ARG A 198 16.90 -15.78 12.70
N VAL A 199 15.69 -15.26 12.52
CA VAL A 199 15.29 -14.51 11.33
C VAL A 199 15.77 -13.06 11.44
N TRP A 200 16.35 -12.52 10.36
CA TRP A 200 16.78 -11.13 10.29
C TRP A 200 15.59 -10.17 10.42
N LEU A 201 15.77 -9.13 11.21
CA LEU A 201 14.73 -8.15 11.53
C LEU A 201 15.02 -6.81 10.85
N PRO A 202 13.97 -6.09 10.41
CA PRO A 202 14.06 -4.69 10.01
C PRO A 202 14.83 -3.82 11.02
N HIS A 203 15.34 -2.68 10.56
CA HIS A 203 16.07 -1.77 11.44
C HIS A 203 15.19 -1.28 12.59
N SER A 204 13.93 -0.95 12.29
CA SER A 204 12.95 -0.44 13.23
C SER A 204 12.02 -1.55 13.75
N GLY A 205 11.45 -1.34 14.94
CA GLY A 205 10.52 -2.28 15.55
C GLY A 205 11.11 -3.19 16.62
N PRO A 206 10.35 -4.20 17.06
CA PRO A 206 10.66 -4.98 18.25
C PRO A 206 11.89 -5.87 18.05
N SER A 207 12.48 -6.30 19.17
CA SER A 207 13.65 -7.21 19.20
C SER A 207 13.30 -8.67 18.81
N TYR A 208 12.02 -8.98 18.67
CA TYR A 208 11.50 -10.29 18.26
C TYR A 208 10.78 -10.16 16.93
N CYS A 209 10.68 -11.25 16.17
CA CYS A 209 9.82 -11.23 14.98
C CYS A 209 8.34 -11.17 15.40
N LEU A 210 7.48 -10.70 14.49
CA LEU A 210 6.05 -10.49 14.80
C LEU A 210 5.33 -11.76 15.30
N HIS A 211 5.81 -12.95 14.90
CA HIS A 211 5.26 -14.24 15.35
C HIS A 211 5.57 -14.57 16.82
N HIS A 212 6.63 -14.00 17.38
CA HIS A 212 7.07 -14.22 18.76
C HIS A 212 6.81 -12.99 19.65
N LEU A 213 5.97 -12.05 19.19
CA LEU A 213 5.49 -10.99 20.07
C LEU A 213 4.47 -11.56 21.06
N PRO A 214 4.55 -11.17 22.35
CA PRO A 214 3.53 -11.54 23.32
C PRO A 214 2.16 -11.01 22.86
N THR A 215 1.18 -11.91 22.80
CA THR A 215 -0.21 -11.61 22.41
C THR A 215 -0.91 -10.74 23.43
#